data_AF-A0A926Z903-F1
#
_entry.id   AF-A0A926Z903-F1
#
_cell.length_a   1.000
_cell.length_b   1.000
_cell.length_c   1.000
_cell.angle_alpha   90.00
_cell.angle_beta   90.00
_cell.angle_gamma   90.00
#
_symmetry.space_group_name_H-M   'P 1'
#
loop_
_entity.id
_entity.type
_entity.pdbx_description
1 polymer ?
#
loop_
_entity_poly.entity_id
_entity_poly.type
_entity_poly.pdbx_seq_one_letter_code
_entity_poly.pdbx_strand_id
1 'polypeptide(L)' 'MVATSVKDSLLGILEELPLESQQEILYFARLLQMVKIVKCPRQSLEGLCADLNINITEADIKEARKEMFGNFPKEIEI' A
#
# COMPACT_ATOMS: atom_id res chain seq x y z
N MET A 1 -14.14 36.02 -15.85
CA MET A 1 -13.16 35.01 -15.43
C MET A 1 -13.95 33.75 -15.11
N VAL A 2 -14.06 32.81 -16.04
CA VAL A 2 -14.80 31.57 -15.80
C VAL A 2 -13.95 30.71 -14.89
N ALA A 3 -14.52 30.27 -13.76
CA ALA A 3 -13.88 29.28 -12.89
C ALA A 3 -13.71 28.00 -13.72
N THR A 4 -12.50 27.77 -14.22
CA THR A 4 -12.19 26.59 -15.03
C THR A 4 -12.29 25.36 -14.13
N SER A 5 -13.35 24.58 -14.32
CA SER A 5 -13.45 23.27 -13.71
C SER A 5 -12.28 22.42 -14.20
N VAL A 6 -11.77 21.52 -13.37
CA VAL A 6 -10.73 20.55 -13.76
C VAL A 6 -11.14 19.79 -15.03
N LYS A 7 -12.45 19.58 -15.22
CA LYS A 7 -13.03 18.99 -16.43
C LYS A 7 -12.76 19.84 -17.67
N ASP A 8 -12.93 21.15 -17.59
CA ASP A 8 -12.80 22.06 -18.72
C ASP A 8 -11.33 22.23 -19.11
N SER A 9 -10.43 22.27 -18.13
CA SER A 9 -8.98 22.26 -18.38
C SER A 9 -8.52 20.95 -19.04
N LEU A 10 -9.07 19.80 -18.62
CA LEU A 10 -8.77 18.51 -19.25
C LEU A 10 -9.24 18.46 -20.70
N LEU A 11 -10.41 19.02 -21.02
CA LEU A 11 -10.90 19.09 -22.39
C LEU A 11 -9.97 19.91 -23.28
N GLY A 12 -9.53 21.09 -22.82
CA GLY A 12 -8.58 21.91 -23.57
C GLY A 12 -7.25 21.18 -23.84
N ILE A 13 -6.72 20.46 -22.85
CA ILE A 13 -5.50 19.67 -23.01
C ILE A 13 -5.70 18.50 -24.00
N LEU A 14 -6.85 17.83 -23.95
CA LEU A 14 -7.15 16.72 -24.85
C LEU A 14 -7.27 17.17 -26.31
N GLU A 15 -7.78 18.37 -26.56
CA GLU A 15 -7.90 18.94 -27.91
C GLU A 15 -6.53 19.20 -28.58
N GLU A 16 -5.49 19.50 -27.79
CA GLU A 16 -4.14 19.78 -28.30
C GLU A 16 -3.25 18.53 -28.46
N LEU A 17 -3.62 17.42 -27.81
CA LEU A 17 -2.80 16.20 -27.78
C LEU A 17 -3.02 15.29 -29.00
N PRO A 18 -1.97 14.58 -29.46
CA PRO A 18 -2.11 13.53 -30.46
C PRO A 18 -2.93 12.35 -29.91
N LEU A 19 -3.53 11.59 -30.82
CA LEU A 19 -4.45 10.48 -30.50
C LEU A 19 -3.84 9.46 -29.52
N GLU A 20 -2.56 9.16 -29.67
CA GLU A 20 -1.84 8.21 -28.83
C GLU A 20 -1.81 8.66 -27.36
N SER A 21 -1.50 9.94 -27.10
CA SER A 21 -1.52 10.52 -25.75
C SER A 21 -2.94 10.62 -25.18
N GLN A 22 -3.97 10.85 -26.02
CA GLN A 22 -5.36 10.81 -25.56
C GLN A 22 -5.77 9.41 -25.10
N GLN A 23 -5.30 8.36 -25.78
CA GLN A 23 -5.54 6.97 -25.39
C GLN A 23 -4.88 6.61 -24.06
N GLU A 24 -3.66 7.10 -23.81
CA GLU A 24 -2.99 6.92 -22.51
C GLU A 24 -3.76 7.58 -21.37
N ILE A 25 -4.25 8.81 -21.57
CA ILE A 25 -5.08 9.52 -20.58
C ILE A 25 -6.36 8.73 -20.30
N LEU A 26 -7.01 8.21 -21.34
CA LEU A 26 -8.20 7.36 -21.19
C LEU A 26 -7.91 6.08 -20.41
N TYR A 27 -6.78 5.42 -20.70
CA TYR A 27 -6.32 4.25 -19.96
C TYR A 27 -6.10 4.57 -18.47
N PHE A 28 -5.41 5.67 -18.17
CA PHE A 28 -5.17 6.10 -16.80
C PHE A 28 -6.46 6.42 -16.05
N ALA A 29 -7.41 7.10 -16.69
CA ALA A 29 -8.72 7.37 -16.10
C ALA A 29 -9.48 6.08 -15.74
N ARG A 30 -9.41 5.04 -16.60
CA ARG A 30 -9.98 3.71 -16.30
C ARG A 30 -9.26 3.05 -15.12
N LEU A 31 -7.93 3.11 -15.08
CA LEU A 31 -7.15 2.57 -13.97
C LEU A 31 -7.57 3.19 -12.63
N LEU A 32 -7.73 4.52 -12.57
CA LEU A 32 -8.19 5.21 -11.36
C LEU A 32 -9.57 4.74 -10.89
N GLN A 33 -10.49 4.44 -11.82
CA GLN A 33 -11.79 3.88 -11.48
C GLN A 33 -11.67 2.47 -10.89
N MET A 34 -10.78 1.64 -11.44
CA MET A 34 -10.55 0.28 -10.94
C MET A 34 -9.88 0.27 -9.55
N VAL A 35 -8.88 1.14 -9.33
CA VAL A 35 -8.16 1.22 -8.04
C VAL A 35 -9.08 1.64 -6.89
N LYS A 36 -10.10 2.47 -7.16
CA LYS A 36 -11.09 2.85 -6.14
C LYS A 36 -12.00 1.69 -5.70
N ILE A 37 -12.13 0.65 -6.51
CA ILE A 37 -13.00 -0.51 -6.21
C ILE A 37 -12.29 -1.52 -5.29
N VAL A 38 -10.95 -1.49 -5.18
CA VAL A 38 -10.18 -2.55 -4.50
C VAL A 38 -9.36 -2.00 -3.33
N LYS A 39 -10.03 -1.38 -2.36
CA LYS A 39 -9.49 -1.27 -0.99
C LYS A 39 -10.30 -2.17 -0.06
N CYS A 40 -10.27 -3.47 -0.33
CA CYS A 40 -10.71 -4.43 0.68
C CYS A 40 -9.79 -4.27 1.89
N PRO A 41 -10.33 -4.11 3.10
CA PRO A 41 -9.52 -4.12 4.30
C PRO A 41 -8.71 -5.41 4.32
N ARG A 42 -7.38 -5.30 4.48
CA ARG A 42 -6.53 -6.47 4.62
C ARG A 42 -6.95 -7.21 5.88
N GLN A 43 -6.95 -8.55 5.82
CA GLN A 43 -7.13 -9.36 7.01
C GLN A 43 -6.03 -9.02 8.02
N SER A 44 -6.38 -8.92 9.30
CA SER A 44 -5.40 -8.70 10.35
C SER A 44 -4.47 -9.91 10.42
N LEU A 45 -3.21 -9.68 10.81
CA LEU A 45 -2.26 -10.77 11.05
C LEU A 45 -2.77 -11.73 12.14
N GLU A 46 -3.46 -11.19 13.13
CA GLU A 46 -4.14 -11.98 14.16
C GLU A 46 -5.20 -12.92 13.54
N GLY A 47 -6.04 -12.41 12.64
CA GLY A 47 -7.05 -13.23 11.96
C GLY A 47 -6.45 -14.29 11.02
N LEU A 48 -5.35 -13.96 10.34
CA LEU A 48 -4.62 -14.92 9.50
C LEU A 48 -4.00 -16.07 10.30
N CYS A 49 -3.67 -15.82 11.56
CA CYS A 49 -3.00 -16.77 12.45
C CYS A 49 -3.96 -17.44 13.44
N ALA A 50 -5.25 -17.12 13.43
CA ALA A 50 -6.21 -17.58 14.43
C ALA A 50 -6.33 -19.12 14.50
N ASP A 51 -6.20 -19.79 13.36
CA ASP A 51 -6.34 -21.25 13.26
C ASP A 51 -5.05 -22.01 13.55
N LEU A 52 -3.92 -21.34 13.78
CA LEU A 52 -2.63 -22.00 14.02
C LEU A 52 -2.57 -22.70 15.38
N ASN A 53 -3.54 -22.45 16.27
CA ASN A 53 -3.62 -23.03 17.63
C ASN A 53 -2.30 -22.92 18.40
N ILE A 54 -1.54 -21.84 18.16
CA ILE A 54 -0.26 -21.57 18.81
C ILE A 54 -0.54 -20.85 20.12
N ASN A 55 -0.09 -21.42 21.23
CA ASN A 55 -0.08 -20.77 22.53
C ASN A 55 1.36 -20.34 22.82
N ILE A 56 1.66 -19.05 22.66
CA ILE A 56 3.00 -18.49 22.92
C ILE A 56 3.05 -18.09 24.39
N THR A 57 3.93 -18.75 25.15
CA THR A 57 4.17 -18.40 26.54
C THR A 57 5.31 -17.38 26.68
N GLU A 58 5.39 -16.74 27.84
CA GLU A 58 6.50 -15.83 28.18
C GLU A 58 7.87 -16.55 28.13
N ALA A 59 7.91 -17.85 28.43
CA ALA A 59 9.13 -18.65 28.36
C ALA A 59 9.60 -18.80 26.90
N ASP A 60 8.66 -19.12 25.99
CA ASP A 60 8.94 -19.28 24.55
C ASP A 60 9.48 -17.97 23.95
N ILE A 61 8.92 -16.82 24.35
CA ILE A 61 9.40 -15.51 23.90
C ILE A 61 10.81 -15.23 24.41
N LYS A 62 11.10 -15.55 25.67
CA LYS A 62 12.44 -15.36 26.26
C LYS A 62 13.49 -16.25 25.59
N GLU A 63 13.14 -17.48 25.30
CA GLU A 63 14.00 -18.42 24.59
C GLU A 63 14.29 -17.93 23.16
N ALA A 64 13.25 -17.61 22.39
CA ALA A 64 13.41 -17.08 21.04
C ALA A 64 14.26 -15.80 21.00
N ARG A 65 14.04 -14.87 21.94
CA ARG A 65 14.88 -13.65 22.06
C ARG A 65 16.33 -13.99 22.38
N LYS A 66 16.57 -14.94 23.27
CA LYS A 66 17.93 -15.37 23.63
C LYS A 66 18.63 -16.05 22.46
N GLU A 67 17.94 -16.85 21.65
CA GLU A 67 18.50 -17.46 20.44
C GLU A 67 18.83 -16.40 19.38
N MET A 68 17.88 -15.50 19.09
CA MET A 68 18.05 -14.50 18.03
C MET A 68 19.06 -13.40 18.40
N PHE A 69 19.07 -12.97 19.66
CA PHE A 69 19.83 -11.80 20.11
C PHE A 69 20.88 -12.15 21.18
N GLY A 70 21.14 -13.44 21.44
CA GLY A 70 22.13 -13.87 22.43
C GLY A 70 23.54 -13.37 22.15
N ASN A 71 23.87 -13.22 20.86
CA ASN A 71 25.13 -12.66 20.38
C ASN A 71 25.02 -11.18 20.00
N PHE A 72 23.89 -10.52 20.29
CA PHE A 72 23.71 -9.12 19.95
C PHE A 72 24.66 -8.27 20.82
N PRO A 73 25.49 -7.40 20.21
CA PRO A 73 26.48 -6.64 20.95
C PRO A 73 25.79 -5.72 21.96
N LYS A 74 26.20 -5.82 23.23
CA LYS A 74 25.64 -5.04 24.34
C LYS A 74 26.26 -3.65 24.45
N GLU A 75 27.45 -3.50 23.90
CA GLU A 75 28.16 -2.24 23.78
C GLU A 75 28.10 -1.82 22.32
N ILE A 76 27.22 -0.87 22.04
CA ILE A 76 27.27 -0.07 20.83
C ILE A 76 27.75 1.29 21.34
N GLU A 77 29.01 1.63 21.11
CA GLU A 77 29.43 3.04 21.21
C GLU A 77 28.70 3.79 20.09
N ILE A 78 27.78 4.68 20.47
CA ILE A 78 26.99 5.54 19.56
C ILE A 78 27.72 6.86 19.37
#